data_AF-A0A843KSK8-F1
#
_entry.id   AF-A0A843KSK8-F1
#
_cell.length_a   1.000
_cell.length_b   1.000
_cell.length_c   1.000
_cell.angle_alpha   90.00
_cell.angle_beta   90.00
_cell.angle_gamma   90.00
#
_symmetry.space_group_name_H-M   'P 1'
#
loop_
_entity.id
_entity.type
_entity.pdbx_description
1 polymer ?
#
loop_
_entity_poly.entity_id
_entity_poly.type
_entity_poly.pdbx_seq_one_letter_code
_entity_poly.pdbx_strand_id
1 'polypeptide(L)' 'MSAERYVVDEHGNRVAVILPLQEYEQMQEDLHDLAVVAERRDEPAIEFSESRKRYKR' A
#
# COMPACT_ATOMS: atom_id res chain seq x y z
N MET A 1 5.46 13.40 -12.88
CA MET A 1 4.03 13.69 -12.64
C MET A 1 3.33 13.69 -14.00
N SER A 2 2.74 12.57 -14.40
CA SER A 2 1.81 12.60 -15.55
C SER A 2 0.57 13.39 -15.18
N ALA A 3 -0.03 14.10 -16.13
CA ALA A 3 -1.30 14.79 -15.88
C ALA A 3 -2.39 13.75 -15.55
N GLU A 4 -2.93 13.82 -14.34
CA GLU A 4 -4.02 12.95 -13.88
C GLU A 4 -5.25 13.13 -14.78
N ARG A 5 -5.76 12.02 -15.31
CA ARG A 5 -6.97 12.02 -16.15
C ARG A 5 -8.12 11.43 -15.36
N TYR A 6 -9.26 12.10 -15.40
CA TYR A 6 -10.45 11.69 -14.68
C TYR A 6 -11.57 11.31 -15.64
N VAL A 7 -12.34 10.28 -15.26
CA VAL A 7 -13.63 9.98 -15.88
C VAL A 7 -14.70 10.75 -15.10
N VAL A 8 -15.55 11.48 -15.83
CA VAL A 8 -16.63 12.28 -15.25
C VAL A 8 -18.00 11.72 -15.65
N ASP A 9 -18.98 11.84 -14.76
CA ASP A 9 -20.37 11.50 -15.04
C ASP A 9 -21.10 12.61 -15.82
N GLU A 10 -22.39 12.40 -16.10
CA GLU A 10 -23.24 13.36 -16.83
C GLU A 10 -23.49 14.68 -16.08
N HIS A 11 -23.27 14.71 -14.76
CA HIS A 11 -23.37 15.88 -13.92
C HIS A 11 -22.01 16.61 -13.76
N GLY A 12 -20.94 16.06 -14.33
CA GLY A 12 -19.58 16.59 -14.25
C GLY A 12 -18.80 16.16 -13.00
N ASN A 13 -19.31 15.21 -12.22
CA ASN A 13 -18.60 14.69 -11.05
C ASN A 13 -17.53 13.68 -11.49
N ARG A 14 -16.34 13.74 -10.88
CA ARG A 14 -15.28 12.74 -11.11
C ARG A 14 -15.68 11.43 -10.44
N VAL A 15 -15.77 10.36 -11.23
CA VAL A 15 -16.18 9.03 -10.76
C VAL A 15 -15.08 7.98 -10.88
N ALA A 16 -14.06 8.22 -11.69
CA ALA A 16 -12.85 7.37 -11.77
C ALA A 16 -11.62 8.19 -12.18
N VAL A 17 -10.44 7.59 -12.04
CA VAL A 17 -9.14 8.15 -12.45
C VAL A 17 -8.40 7.13 -13.33
N ILE A 18 -7.70 7.62 -14.34
CA ILE A 18 -6.80 6.84 -15.19
C ILE A 18 -5.38 7.12 -14.73
N LEU A 19 -4.72 6.08 -14.24
CA LEU A 19 -3.34 6.13 -13.75
C LEU A 19 -2.43 5.29 -14.64
N PRO A 20 -1.15 5.64 -14.78
CA PRO A 20 -0.14 4.70 -15.25
C PRO A 20 -0.17 3.42 -14.42
N LEU A 21 -0.01 2.26 -15.06
CA LEU A 21 -0.09 0.96 -14.38
C LEU A 21 0.88 0.87 -13.19
N GLN A 22 2.11 1.34 -13.38
CA GLN A 22 3.14 1.34 -12.34
C GLN A 22 2.73 2.17 -11.10
N GLU A 23 2.03 3.29 -11.29
CA GLU A 23 1.54 4.10 -10.17
C GLU A 23 0.44 3.36 -9.42
N TYR A 24 -0.49 2.69 -10.12
CA TYR A 24 -1.51 1.87 -9.49
C TYR A 24 -0.91 0.70 -8.69
N GLU A 25 0.06 -0.01 -9.27
CA GLU A 25 0.75 -1.13 -8.60
C GLU A 25 1.48 -0.67 -7.33
N GLN A 26 2.19 0.48 -7.39
CA GLN A 26 2.85 1.06 -6.23
C GLN A 26 1.83 1.42 -5.12
N MET A 27 0.69 2.01 -5.48
CA MET A 27 -0.35 2.32 -4.50
C MET A 27 -0.92 1.06 -3.83
N GLN A 28 -1.04 -0.05 -4.56
CA GLN A 28 -1.46 -1.33 -3.98
C GLN A 28 -0.42 -1.89 -3.01
N GLU A 29 0.87 -1.78 -3.34
CA GLU A 29 1.97 -2.16 -2.45
C GLU A 29 1.95 -1.34 -1.16
N ASP A 30 1.84 0.00 -1.28
CA ASP A 30 1.82 0.90 -0.12
C ASP A 30 0.63 0.58 0.82
N LEU A 31 -0.55 0.28 0.27
CA LEU A 31 -1.71 -0.13 1.07
C LEU A 31 -1.50 -1.47 1.76
N HIS A 32 -0.85 -2.42 1.09
CA HIS A 32 -0.51 -3.71 1.69
C HIS A 32 0.45 -3.54 2.87
N ASP A 33 1.52 -2.75 2.70
CA ASP A 33 2.48 -2.47 3.76
C ASP A 33 1.82 -1.79 4.97
N LEU A 34 0.94 -0.82 4.73
CA LEU A 34 0.17 -0.18 5.81
C LEU A 34 -0.76 -1.16 6.54
N ALA A 35 -1.38 -2.08 5.81
CA ALA A 35 -2.21 -3.13 6.43
C ALA A 35 -1.35 -4.04 7.32
N VAL A 36 -0.19 -4.49 6.84
CA VAL A 36 0.76 -5.30 7.63
C VAL A 36 1.20 -4.57 8.90
N VAL A 37 1.48 -3.26 8.82
CA VAL A 37 1.82 -2.44 10.00
C VAL A 37 0.64 -2.38 10.98
N ALA A 38 -0.58 -2.18 10.49
CA ALA A 38 -1.77 -2.09 11.34
C ALA A 38 -2.08 -3.42 12.07
N GLU A 39 -1.97 -4.55 11.36
CA GLU A 39 -2.16 -5.89 11.93
C GLU A 39 -1.15 -6.21 13.03
N ARG A 40 0.08 -5.69 12.89
CA ARG A 40 1.19 -5.93 13.82
C ARG A 40 1.35 -4.84 14.88
N ARG A 41 0.45 -3.85 14.93
CA ARG A 41 0.57 -2.69 15.83
C ARG A 41 0.71 -3.09 17.31
N ASP A 42 -0.03 -4.12 17.72
CA ASP A 42 -0.09 -4.56 19.11
C ASP A 42 0.82 -5.80 19.36
N GLU A 43 1.60 -6.23 18.35
CA GLU A 43 2.58 -7.31 18.47
C GLU A 43 3.75 -6.86 19.37
N PRO A 44 4.15 -7.65 20.38
CA PRO A 44 5.29 -7.30 21.22
C PRO A 44 6.58 -7.29 20.39
N ALA A 45 7.42 -6.29 20.63
CA ALA A 45 8.75 -6.25 20.05
C ALA A 45 9.57 -7.45 20.56
N ILE A 46 10.31 -8.09 19.66
CA ILE A 46 11.27 -9.15 19.99
C ILE A 46 12.69 -8.65 19.82
N GLU A 47 13.61 -9.19 20.62
CA GLU A 47 15.03 -8.90 20.50
C GLU A 47 15.56 -9.36 19.13
N PHE A 48 16.46 -8.57 18.53
CA PHE A 48 17.05 -8.92 17.22
C PHE A 48 17.81 -10.26 17.26
N SER A 49 18.37 -10.62 18.41
CA SER A 49 19.01 -11.92 18.60
C SER A 49 18.00 -13.08 18.54
N GLU A 50 16.78 -12.86 19.03
CA GLU A 50 15.68 -13.84 19.00
C GLU A 50 15.11 -13.97 17.59
N SER A 51 14.90 -12.84 16.89
CA SER A 51 14.45 -12.87 15.49
C SER A 51 15.44 -13.64 14.60
N ARG A 52 16.76 -13.42 14.76
CA ARG A 52 17.78 -14.19 14.02
C ARG A 52 17.76 -15.69 14.29
N LYS A 53 17.36 -16.14 15.48
CA LYS A 53 17.24 -17.59 15.78
C LYS A 53 16.07 -18.21 15.02
N ARG A 54 14.94 -17.50 14.92
CA ARG A 54 13.74 -17.98 14.20
C ARG A 54 13.98 -18.18 12.70
N TYR A 55 14.89 -17.41 12.10
CA TYR A 55 15.19 -17.46 10.66
C TYR A 55 16.47 -18.20 10.29
N LYS A 56 17.18 -18.81 11.24
CA LYS A 56 18.27 -19.75 10.93
C LYS A 56 17.68 -21.14 10.66
N ARG A 57 17.63 -21.53 9.39
CA ARG A 57 17.55 -22.94 8.98
C ARG A 57 18.85 -23.67 9.32
#